data_AF-A0A6A6WIK0-F1
#
_entry.id   AF-A0A6A6WIK0-F1
#
_cell.length_a   1.000
_cell.length_b   1.000
_cell.length_c   1.000
_cell.angle_alpha   90.00
_cell.angle_beta   90.00
_cell.angle_gamma   90.00
#
_symmetry.space_group_name_H-M   'P 1'
#
loop_
_entity.id
_entity.type
_entity.pdbx_description
1 polymer ?
#
loop_
_entity_poly.entity_id
_entity_poly.type
_entity_poly.pdbx_seq_one_letter_code
_entity_poly.pdbx_strand_id
1 'polypeptide(L)' 'DPNAPKRGLSAYMFFANDQRDKVREDNPGIKFGEVGKLLGEKWKALNDKGRAPYEAKAAADKKRYEEEKAAY' A
#
# COMPACT_ATOMS: atom_id res chain seq x y z
N ASP A 1 3.69 21.01 8.62
CA ASP A 1 4.82 21.04 9.56
C ASP A 1 5.83 19.98 9.13
N PRO A 2 7.11 20.33 8.92
CA PRO A 2 8.15 19.37 8.55
C PRO A 2 8.37 18.26 9.60
N ASN A 3 7.98 18.47 10.86
CA ASN A 3 8.12 17.49 11.94
C ASN A 3 6.85 16.66 12.19
N ALA A 4 5.74 16.95 11.50
CA ALA A 4 4.53 16.17 11.67
C ALA A 4 4.73 14.71 11.23
N PRO A 5 4.16 13.73 11.95
CA PRO A 5 4.34 12.34 11.62
C PRO A 5 3.73 11.98 10.28
N LYS A 6 4.39 11.05 9.57
CA LYS A 6 3.94 10.59 8.26
C LYS A 6 2.62 9.84 8.41
N ARG A 7 1.63 10.25 7.61
CA ARG A 7 0.32 9.58 7.56
C ARG A 7 0.47 8.08 7.35
N GLY A 8 -0.39 7.33 8.01
CA GLY A 8 -0.47 5.88 7.82
C GLY A 8 -0.81 5.51 6.38
N LEU A 9 -0.21 4.44 5.89
CA LEU A 9 -0.45 3.84 4.59
C LEU A 9 -1.72 2.98 4.62
N SER A 10 -2.46 2.96 3.51
CA SER A 10 -3.63 2.09 3.37
C SER A 10 -3.23 0.65 3.00
N ALA A 11 -4.15 -0.29 3.15
CA ALA A 11 -3.93 -1.68 2.76
C ALA A 11 -3.56 -1.81 1.26
N TYR A 12 -4.24 -1.03 0.41
CA TYR A 12 -3.88 -0.95 -1.01
C TYR A 12 -2.46 -0.41 -1.22
N MET A 13 -2.00 0.59 -0.45
CA MET A 13 -0.64 1.10 -0.59
C MET A 13 0.41 0.06 -0.21
N PHE A 14 0.17 -0.72 0.86
CA PHE A 14 1.05 -1.85 1.20
C PHE A 14 1.07 -2.91 0.09
N PHE A 15 -0.10 -3.29 -0.42
CA PHE A 15 -0.20 -4.21 -1.55
C PHE A 15 0.52 -3.68 -2.81
N ALA A 16 0.28 -2.42 -3.15
CA ALA A 16 0.87 -1.79 -4.32
C ALA A 16 2.39 -1.70 -4.21
N ASN A 17 2.93 -1.43 -3.02
CA ASN A 17 4.37 -1.43 -2.79
C ASN A 17 4.96 -2.86 -2.93
N ASP A 18 4.32 -3.86 -2.33
CA ASP A 18 4.80 -5.25 -2.39
C ASP A 18 4.71 -5.84 -3.81
N GLN A 19 3.71 -5.44 -4.62
CA GLN A 19 3.48 -6.00 -5.96
C GLN A 19 4.03 -5.16 -7.10
N ARG A 20 4.39 -3.90 -6.87
CA ARG A 20 4.83 -2.98 -7.93
C ARG A 20 6.04 -3.51 -8.70
N ASP A 21 7.04 -4.01 -7.97
CA ASP A 21 8.27 -4.46 -8.61
C ASP A 21 8.02 -5.74 -9.42
N LYS A 22 7.23 -6.66 -8.87
CA LYS A 22 6.74 -7.83 -9.61
C LYS A 22 5.98 -7.46 -10.89
N VAL A 23 5.09 -6.47 -10.83
CA VAL A 23 4.37 -6.00 -12.04
C VAL A 23 5.33 -5.44 -13.09
N ARG A 24 6.40 -4.75 -12.68
CA ARG A 24 7.41 -4.22 -13.61
C ARG A 24 8.29 -5.32 -14.20
N GLU A 25 8.65 -6.32 -13.39
CA GLU A 25 9.42 -7.49 -13.83
C GLU A 25 8.62 -8.34 -14.82
N ASP A 26 7.35 -8.60 -14.52
CA ASP A 26 6.43 -9.34 -15.40
C ASP A 26 6.09 -8.57 -16.69
N ASN A 27 6.27 -7.23 -16.69
CA ASN A 27 5.95 -6.36 -17.83
C ASN A 27 7.10 -5.39 -18.13
N PRO A 28 8.22 -5.86 -18.73
CA PRO A 28 9.36 -5.01 -19.04
C PRO A 28 8.95 -3.83 -19.94
N GLY A 29 9.28 -2.60 -19.54
CA GLY A 29 8.96 -1.38 -20.29
C GLY A 29 7.56 -0.79 -20.03
N ILE A 30 6.77 -1.36 -19.11
CA ILE A 30 5.47 -0.81 -18.72
C ILE A 30 5.59 0.62 -18.16
N LYS A 31 4.65 1.50 -18.52
CA LYS A 31 4.64 2.87 -18.00
C LYS A 31 4.12 2.91 -16.58
N PHE A 32 4.60 3.87 -15.78
CA PHE A 32 4.19 4.06 -14.39
C PHE A 32 2.66 4.12 -14.21
N GLY A 33 1.93 4.82 -15.10
CA GLY A 33 0.48 4.91 -15.05
C GLY A 33 -0.22 3.56 -15.27
N GLU A 34 0.33 2.73 -16.15
CA GLU A 34 -0.19 1.39 -16.44
C GLU A 34 0.07 0.41 -15.29
N VAL A 35 1.22 0.55 -14.60
CA VAL A 35 1.49 -0.19 -13.36
C VAL A 35 0.40 0.09 -12.32
N GLY A 36 0.04 1.36 -12.12
CA GLY A 36 -1.03 1.73 -11.19
C GLY A 36 -2.38 1.12 -11.54
N LYS A 37 -2.71 1.08 -12.84
CA LYS A 37 -3.94 0.44 -13.33
C LYS A 37 -3.96 -1.07 -13.04
N LEU A 38 -2.88 -1.78 -13.38
CA LEU A 38 -2.76 -3.23 -13.13
C LEU A 38 -2.80 -3.57 -11.64
N LEU A 39 -2.14 -2.77 -10.79
CA LEU A 39 -2.20 -2.95 -9.34
C LEU A 39 -3.62 -2.75 -8.81
N GLY A 40 -4.34 -1.73 -9.29
CA GLY A 40 -5.74 -1.51 -8.94
C GLY A 40 -6.66 -2.66 -9.35
N GLU A 41 -6.46 -3.23 -10.53
CA GLU A 41 -7.19 -4.40 -11.01
C GLU A 41 -6.87 -5.65 -10.17
N LYS A 42 -5.59 -5.93 -9.91
CA LYS A 42 -5.17 -7.05 -9.05
C LYS A 42 -5.73 -6.91 -7.64
N TRP A 43 -5.73 -5.72 -7.05
CA TRP A 43 -6.30 -5.47 -5.72
C TRP A 43 -7.81 -5.75 -5.68
N LYS A 44 -8.56 -5.30 -6.70
CA LYS A 44 -10.00 -5.58 -6.80
C LYS A 44 -10.29 -7.08 -6.97
N ALA A 45 -9.39 -7.80 -7.63
CA ALA A 45 -9.50 -9.25 -7.83
C ALA A 45 -9.10 -10.07 -6.58
N LEU A 46 -8.43 -9.47 -5.58
CA LEU A 46 -8.15 -10.17 -4.33
C LEU A 46 -9.45 -10.41 -3.56
N ASN A 47 -9.56 -11.63 -3.02
CA ASN A 47 -10.56 -11.96 -2.01
C ASN A 47 -10.14 -11.48 -0.62
N ASP A 48 -11.03 -11.60 0.36
CA ASP A 48 -10.78 -11.13 1.72
C ASP A 48 -9.55 -11.78 2.36
N LYS A 49 -9.28 -13.06 2.05
CA LYS A 49 -8.06 -13.75 2.53
C LYS A 49 -6.79 -13.14 1.96
N GLY A 50 -6.80 -12.74 0.70
CA GLY A 50 -5.68 -12.05 0.05
C GLY A 50 -5.51 -10.61 0.54
N ARG A 51 -6.60 -9.94 0.93
CA ARG A 51 -6.58 -8.57 1.49
C ARG A 51 -6.18 -8.53 2.97
N ALA A 52 -6.57 -9.53 3.75
CA ALA A 52 -6.33 -9.62 5.20
C ALA A 52 -4.90 -9.26 5.66
N PRO A 53 -3.80 -9.77 5.05
CA PRO A 53 -2.46 -9.40 5.48
C PRO A 53 -2.16 -7.90 5.28
N TYR A 54 -2.69 -7.29 4.22
CA TYR A 54 -2.50 -5.87 3.94
C TYR A 54 -3.38 -4.99 4.83
N GLU A 55 -4.59 -5.46 5.16
CA GLU A 55 -5.47 -4.80 6.14
C GLU A 55 -4.85 -4.80 7.53
N ALA A 56 -4.23 -5.90 7.95
CA ALA A 56 -3.49 -5.98 9.20
C ALA A 56 -2.28 -5.02 9.22
N LYS A 57 -1.50 -4.95 8.13
CA LYS A 57 -0.40 -3.97 7.98
C LYS A 57 -0.94 -2.53 8.09
N ALA A 58 -2.05 -2.22 7.42
CA ALA A 58 -2.67 -0.89 7.46
C ALA A 58 -3.20 -0.53 8.85
N ALA A 59 -3.78 -1.47 9.58
CA ALA A 59 -4.24 -1.26 10.95
C ALA A 59 -3.06 -0.97 11.89
N ALA A 60 -1.96 -1.74 11.77
CA ALA A 60 -0.75 -1.52 12.55
C ALA A 60 -0.11 -0.15 12.24
N ASP A 61 -0.04 0.24 10.97
CA ASP A 61 0.56 1.52 10.56
C ASP A 61 -0.33 2.71 10.93
N LYS A 62 -1.65 2.55 10.92
CA LYS A 62 -2.58 3.52 11.49
C LYS A 62 -2.33 3.73 12.98
N LYS A 63 -2.16 2.65 13.76
CA LYS A 63 -1.82 2.73 15.19
C LYS A 63 -0.51 3.47 15.42
N ARG A 64 0.54 3.14 14.66
CA ARG A 64 1.82 3.86 14.67
C ARG A 64 1.62 5.36 14.44
N TYR A 65 0.90 5.73 13.38
CA TYR A 65 0.64 7.13 13.07
C TYR A 65 -0.15 7.85 14.17
N GLU A 66 -1.14 7.20 14.77
CA GLU A 66 -1.92 7.77 15.89
C GLU A 66 -1.05 7.99 17.14
N GLU A 67 -0.16 7.04 17.46
CA GLU A 67 0.79 7.15 18.57
C GLU A 67 1.82 8.26 18.34
N GLU A 68 2.43 8.30 17.16
CA GLU A 68 3.37 9.37 16.78
C GLU A 68 2.71 10.74 16.77
N LYS A 69 1.44 10.82 16.32
CA LYS A 69 0.67 12.07 16.31
C LYS A 69 0.27 12.51 17.70
N ALA A 70 0.01 11.59 18.62
CA ALA A 70 -0.27 11.92 20.01
C ALA A 70 0.99 12.40 20.75
N ALA A 71 2.17 11.94 20.34
CA ALA A 71 3.47 12.34 20.89
C ALA A 71 4.06 13.61 20.23
N TYR A 72 3.40 14.15 19.21
CA TYR A 72 3.79 15.33 18.43
C TYR A 72 3.05 16.58 18.90
#